data_AF-A0A963NA77-F1
#
_entry.id   AF-A0A963NA77-F1
#
_cell.length_a   1.000
_cell.length_b   1.000
_cell.length_c   1.000
_cell.angle_alpha   90.00
_cell.angle_beta   90.00
_cell.angle_gamma   90.00
#
_symmetry.space_group_name_H-M   'P 1'
#
loop_
_entity.id
_entity.type
_entity.pdbx_description
1 polymer ?
#
loop_
_entity_poly.entity_id
_entity_poly.type
_entity_poly.pdbx_seq_one_letter_code
_entity_poly.pdbx_strand_id
1 'polypeptide(L)'
;AALPLFGVHLPLTKTMIVVTFVAGLLPVVGNLVSNSVIFVVSLAHSPGVAISSLAFLVLIHKLEYFLNARIVGAEIRARAWELLTAMLLMESAFGLAGLVAAPICYAWLKDELVSRRLI
;
A
#
# COMPACT_ATOMS: atom_id res chain seq x y z
N ALA A 1 -12.59 4.60 -11.52
CA ALA A 1 -12.86 5.45 -12.71
C ALA A 1 -14.14 5.04 -13.46
N ALA A 2 -15.20 4.60 -12.76
CA ALA A 2 -16.44 4.11 -13.41
C ALA A 2 -17.47 5.22 -13.73
N LEU A 3 -17.41 6.35 -13.03
CA LEU A 3 -18.35 7.47 -13.17
C LEU A 3 -18.48 8.08 -14.59
N PRO A 4 -17.41 8.20 -15.40
CA PRO A 4 -17.53 8.73 -16.76
C PRO A 4 -18.35 7.84 -17.70
N LEU A 5 -18.37 6.52 -17.45
CA LEU A 5 -19.18 5.56 -18.24
C LEU A 5 -20.69 5.73 -18.00
N PHE A 6 -21.07 6.38 -16.90
CA PHE A 6 -22.46 6.74 -16.59
C PHE A 6 -22.81 8.18 -16.98
N GLY A 7 -21.96 8.86 -17.78
CA GLY A 7 -22.19 10.24 -18.22
C GLY A 7 -22.02 11.30 -17.13
N VAL A 8 -21.50 10.92 -15.95
CA VAL A 8 -21.30 11.83 -14.82
C VAL A 8 -19.88 12.38 -14.85
N HIS A 9 -19.74 13.63 -15.28
CA HIS A 9 -18.48 14.36 -15.21
C HIS A 9 -18.40 15.13 -13.89
N LEU A 10 -17.57 14.63 -12.97
CA LEU A 10 -17.31 15.35 -11.73
C LEU A 10 -16.39 16.55 -12.00
N PRO A 11 -16.77 17.77 -11.57
CA PRO A 11 -15.88 18.91 -11.64
C PRO A 11 -14.62 18.62 -10.83
N LEU A 12 -13.47 19.15 -11.27
CA LEU A 12 -12.17 18.99 -10.57
C LEU A 12 -11.66 17.54 -10.45
N THR A 13 -12.09 16.60 -11.31
CA THR A 13 -11.59 15.21 -11.30
C THR A 13 -10.05 15.12 -11.24
N LYS A 14 -9.33 15.97 -11.99
CA LYS A 14 -7.85 16.02 -11.94
C LYS A 14 -7.32 16.43 -10.56
N THR A 15 -7.92 17.45 -9.95
CA THR A 15 -7.56 17.91 -8.60
C THR A 15 -7.86 16.85 -7.55
N MET A 16 -9.03 16.20 -7.65
CA MET A 16 -9.39 15.12 -6.74
C MET A 16 -8.37 13.98 -6.78
N ILE A 17 -7.97 13.52 -7.97
CA ILE A 17 -6.95 12.46 -8.15
C ILE A 17 -5.62 12.85 -7.48
N VAL A 18 -5.17 14.10 -7.67
CA VAL A 18 -3.92 14.58 -7.06
C VAL A 18 -4.04 14.58 -5.53
N VAL A 19 -5.16 15.07 -4.99
CA VAL A 19 -5.39 15.12 -3.54
C VAL A 19 -5.48 13.72 -2.94
N THR A 20 -6.22 12.78 -3.54
CA THR A 20 -6.27 11.40 -3.04
C THR A 20 -4.95 10.67 -3.17
N PHE A 21 -4.16 10.95 -4.21
CA PHE A 21 -2.82 10.40 -4.35
C PHE A 21 -1.90 10.89 -3.20
N VAL A 22 -1.85 12.21 -2.96
CA VAL A 22 -1.05 12.78 -1.87
C VAL A 22 -1.51 12.26 -0.51
N ALA A 23 -2.81 12.21 -0.26
CA ALA A 23 -3.37 11.65 0.96
C ALA A 23 -3.02 10.15 1.12
N GLY A 24 -3.02 9.39 0.03
CA GLY A 24 -2.64 7.97 0.02
C GLY A 24 -1.16 7.72 0.27
N LEU A 25 -0.27 8.69 0.00
CA LEU A 25 1.15 8.62 0.32
C LEU A 25 1.47 8.99 1.77
N LEU A 26 0.56 9.69 2.45
CA LEU A 26 0.74 10.20 3.80
C LEU A 26 1.12 9.11 4.83
N PRO A 27 0.58 7.88 4.80
CA PRO A 27 1.00 6.80 5.68
C PRO A 27 2.45 6.36 5.45
N VAL A 28 2.87 6.25 4.19
CA VAL A 28 4.23 5.79 3.82
C VAL A 28 5.26 6.84 4.23
N VAL A 29 4.98 8.11 3.90
CA VAL A 29 5.85 9.23 4.26
C VAL A 29 5.91 9.38 5.79
N GLY A 30 4.76 9.28 6.47
CA GLY A 30 4.68 9.33 7.93
C GLY A 30 5.55 8.26 8.60
N ASN A 31 5.47 7.01 8.13
CA ASN A 31 6.28 5.90 8.64
C ASN A 31 7.79 6.09 8.41
N LEU A 32 8.19 6.58 7.23
CA LEU A 32 9.61 6.84 6.95
C LEU A 32 10.17 7.93 7.85
N VAL A 33 9.44 9.04 8.00
CA VAL A 33 9.85 10.17 8.83
C VAL A 33 9.89 9.77 10.30
N SER A 34 8.85 9.13 10.83
CA SER A 34 8.79 8.73 12.23
C SER A 34 9.90 7.74 12.60
N ASN A 35 10.12 6.70 11.78
CA ASN A 35 11.14 5.69 12.03
C ASN A 35 12.55 6.28 11.95
N SER A 36 12.77 7.23 11.03
CA SER A 36 14.04 7.95 10.90
C SER A 36 14.31 8.80 12.14
N VAL A 37 13.31 9.53 12.64
CA VAL A 37 13.43 10.32 13.88
C VAL A 37 13.72 9.41 15.08
N ILE A 38 12.99 8.30 15.22
CA ILE A 38 13.21 7.33 16.31
C ILE A 38 14.65 6.80 16.28
N PHE A 39 15.16 6.43 15.10
CA PHE A 39 16.53 5.93 14.95
C PHE A 39 17.57 7.00 15.30
N VAL A 40 17.42 8.23 14.78
CA VAL A 40 18.35 9.34 15.06
C VAL A 40 18.38 9.70 16.54
N VAL A 41 17.21 9.81 17.19
CA VAL A 41 17.11 10.08 18.63
C VAL A 41 17.72 8.94 19.44
N SER A 42 17.50 7.70 19.04
CA SER A 42 18.08 6.52 19.69
C SER A 42 19.60 6.47 19.56
N LEU A 43 20.12 6.86 18.38
CA LEU A 43 21.56 6.97 18.11
C LEU A 43 22.22 8.07 18.94
N ALA A 44 21.55 9.20 19.14
CA ALA A 44 22.00 10.27 20.02
C ALA A 44 22.08 9.83 21.50
N HIS A 45 21.30 8.82 21.90
CA HIS A 45 21.33 8.29 23.26
C HIS A 45 22.45 7.24 23.46
N SER A 46 22.49 6.19 22.65
CA SER A 46 23.63 5.27 22.56
C SER A 46 23.52 4.32 21.35
N PRO A 47 24.64 3.79 20.83
CA PRO A 47 24.61 2.81 19.75
C PRO A 47 23.77 1.56 20.07
N GLY A 48 23.78 1.10 21.33
CA GLY A 48 22.98 -0.05 21.76
C GLY A 48 21.47 0.21 21.66
N VAL A 49 21.03 1.42 21.97
CA VAL A 49 19.62 1.84 21.88
C VAL A 49 19.19 2.08 20.44
N ALA A 50 20.08 2.55 19.57
CA ALA A 50 19.84 2.62 18.13
C ALA A 50 19.63 1.25 17.50
N ILE A 51 20.47 0.26 17.85
CA ILE A 51 20.35 -1.10 17.33
C ILE A 51 19.06 -1.76 17.83
N SER A 52 18.73 -1.60 19.12
CA SER A 52 17.52 -2.20 19.69
C SER A 52 16.24 -1.57 19.12
N SER A 53 16.20 -0.24 18.97
CA SER A 53 15.07 0.45 18.33
C SER A 53 14.92 0.08 16.86
N LEU A 54 16.02 0.00 16.09
CA LEU A 54 15.99 -0.43 14.70
C LEU A 54 15.47 -1.87 14.57
N ALA A 55 15.95 -2.79 15.41
CA ALA A 55 15.47 -4.16 15.44
C ALA A 55 13.97 -4.22 15.75
N PHE A 56 13.52 -3.46 16.75
CA PHE A 56 12.09 -3.37 17.10
C PHE A 56 11.24 -2.83 15.94
N LEU A 57 11.67 -1.73 15.29
CA LEU A 57 10.97 -1.12 14.16
C LEU A 57 10.83 -2.09 12.98
N VAL A 58 11.90 -2.80 12.64
CA VAL A 58 11.89 -3.81 11.56
C VAL A 58 10.93 -4.96 11.90
N LEU A 59 10.96 -5.44 13.14
CA LEU A 59 10.11 -6.55 13.58
C LEU A 59 8.62 -6.16 13.56
N ILE A 60 8.24 -5.04 14.17
CA ILE A 60 6.85 -4.58 14.20
C ILE A 60 6.33 -4.35 12.79
N HIS A 61 7.11 -3.71 11.92
CA HIS A 61 6.69 -3.43 10.56
C HIS A 61 6.47 -4.72 9.75
N LYS A 62 7.33 -5.73 9.93
CA LYS A 62 7.17 -7.03 9.26
C LYS A 62 5.98 -7.83 9.81
N LEU A 63 5.72 -7.73 11.12
CA LEU A 63 4.52 -8.31 11.74
C LEU A 63 3.25 -7.65 11.22
N GLU A 64 3.24 -6.33 11.09
CA GLU A 64 2.12 -5.58 10.50
C GLU A 64 1.86 -6.03 9.07
N TYR A 65 2.88 -6.16 8.23
CA TYR A 65 2.73 -6.67 6.87
C TYR A 65 2.13 -8.08 6.82
N PHE A 66 2.59 -8.95 7.72
CA PHE A 66 2.06 -10.31 7.82
C PHE A 66 0.59 -10.34 8.28
N LEU A 67 0.26 -9.53 9.28
CA LEU A 67 -1.11 -9.39 9.78
C LEU A 67 -2.02 -8.77 8.73
N ASN A 68 -1.61 -7.70 8.06
CA ASN A 68 -2.35 -7.08 6.97
C ASN A 68 -2.57 -8.07 5.82
N ALA A 69 -1.55 -8.83 5.41
CA ALA A 69 -1.71 -9.85 4.38
C ALA A 69 -2.69 -10.96 4.80
N ARG A 70 -2.70 -11.35 6.08
CA ARG A 70 -3.61 -12.37 6.62
C ARG A 70 -5.05 -11.86 6.73
N ILE A 71 -5.24 -10.65 7.26
CA ILE A 71 -6.56 -10.04 7.47
C ILE A 71 -7.19 -9.69 6.12
N VAL A 72 -6.47 -8.92 5.29
CA VAL A 72 -6.94 -8.50 3.97
C VAL A 72 -7.09 -9.72 3.04
N GLY A 73 -6.15 -10.66 3.03
CA GLY A 73 -6.25 -11.87 2.22
C GLY A 73 -7.44 -12.76 2.59
N ALA A 74 -7.83 -12.80 3.88
CA ALA A 74 -9.04 -13.47 4.33
C ALA A 74 -10.32 -12.75 3.85
N GLU A 75 -10.31 -11.42 3.81
CA GLU A 75 -11.47 -10.60 3.46
C GLU A 75 -11.73 -10.53 1.94
N ILE A 76 -10.69 -10.48 1.10
CA ILE A 76 -10.81 -10.47 -0.38
C ILE A 76 -10.62 -11.84 -1.05
N ARG A 77 -10.56 -12.95 -0.28
CA ARG A 77 -10.27 -14.31 -0.77
C ARG A 77 -9.04 -14.33 -1.70
N ALA A 78 -8.04 -13.51 -1.40
CA ALA A 78 -6.83 -13.34 -2.19
C ALA A 78 -5.64 -13.98 -1.48
N ARG A 79 -4.88 -14.82 -2.19
CA ARG A 79 -3.65 -15.39 -1.63
C ARG A 79 -2.58 -14.31 -1.62
N ALA A 80 -1.77 -14.26 -0.56
CA ALA A 80 -0.73 -13.24 -0.38
C ALA A 80 0.23 -13.14 -1.59
N TRP A 81 0.53 -14.25 -2.25
CA TRP A 81 1.38 -14.25 -3.45
C TRP A 81 0.72 -13.57 -4.65
N GLU A 82 -0.61 -13.63 -4.80
CA GLU A 82 -1.33 -12.99 -5.92
C GLU A 82 -1.24 -11.46 -5.82
N LEU A 83 -1.42 -10.92 -4.61
CA LEU A 83 -1.28 -9.50 -4.30
C LEU A 83 0.16 -9.01 -4.48
N LEU A 84 1.15 -9.80 -4.03
CA LEU A 84 2.57 -9.46 -4.22
C LEU A 84 2.97 -9.44 -5.70
N THR A 85 2.50 -10.42 -6.49
CA THR A 85 2.74 -10.43 -7.94
C THR A 85 2.09 -9.23 -8.61
N ALA A 86 0.86 -8.84 -8.22
CA ALA A 86 0.21 -7.65 -8.75
C ALA A 86 0.97 -6.36 -8.40
N MET A 87 1.49 -6.25 -7.17
CA MET A 87 2.32 -5.14 -6.73
C MET A 87 3.60 -5.01 -7.57
N LEU A 88 4.34 -6.10 -7.77
CA LEU A 88 5.55 -6.13 -8.59
C LEU A 88 5.28 -5.80 -10.07
N LEU A 89 4.20 -6.34 -10.63
CA LEU A 89 3.82 -6.07 -12.01
C LEU A 89 3.42 -4.61 -12.22
N MET A 90 2.62 -4.05 -11.31
CA MET A 90 2.26 -2.64 -11.41
C MET A 90 3.44 -1.72 -11.10
N GLU A 91 4.31 -2.08 -10.16
CA GLU A 91 5.54 -1.32 -9.88
C GLU A 91 6.48 -1.30 -11.07
N SER A 92 6.71 -2.44 -11.73
CA SER A 92 7.53 -2.48 -12.93
C SER A 92 6.93 -1.70 -14.11
N ALA A 93 5.61 -1.64 -14.23
CA ALA A 93 4.93 -0.92 -15.30
C ALA A 93 4.74 0.59 -15.03
N PHE A 94 4.53 1.00 -13.77
CA PHE A 94 4.13 2.37 -13.41
C PHE A 94 4.88 2.95 -12.20
N GLY A 95 5.91 2.27 -11.70
CA GLY A 95 6.70 2.67 -10.55
C GLY A 95 5.91 2.67 -9.23
N LEU A 96 6.28 3.58 -8.32
CA LEU A 96 5.62 3.76 -7.03
C LEU A 96 4.09 3.96 -7.15
N ALA A 97 3.62 4.65 -8.18
CA ALA A 97 2.21 4.84 -8.42
C ALA A 97 1.49 3.50 -8.72
N GLY A 98 2.15 2.61 -9.45
CA GLY A 98 1.66 1.26 -9.69
C GLY A 98 1.63 0.40 -8.43
N LEU A 99 2.67 0.46 -7.61
CA LEU A 99 2.73 -0.27 -6.33
C LEU A 99 1.53 0.07 -5.43
N VAL A 100 1.17 1.36 -5.34
CA VAL A 100 0.02 1.84 -4.55
C VAL A 100 -1.31 1.42 -5.17
N ALA A 101 -1.42 1.44 -6.51
CA ALA A 101 -2.64 1.08 -7.22
C ALA A 101 -2.90 -0.44 -7.27
N ALA A 102 -1.86 -1.26 -7.13
CA ALA A 102 -1.91 -2.71 -7.34
C ALA A 102 -2.98 -3.45 -6.54
N PRO A 103 -3.21 -3.20 -5.23
CA PRO A 103 -4.21 -3.93 -4.45
C PRO A 103 -5.63 -3.65 -4.95
N ILE A 104 -5.88 -2.39 -5.33
CA ILE A 104 -7.18 -1.92 -5.82
C ILE A 104 -7.44 -2.53 -7.21
N CYS A 105 -6.46 -2.46 -8.10
CA CYS A 105 -6.54 -3.05 -9.44
C CYS A 105 -6.71 -4.57 -9.40
N TYR A 106 -5.97 -5.25 -8.52
CA TYR A 106 -6.06 -6.69 -8.35
C TYR A 106 -7.43 -7.12 -7.81
N ALA A 107 -7.94 -6.44 -6.78
CA ALA A 107 -9.26 -6.74 -6.21
C ALA A 107 -10.37 -6.54 -7.26
N TRP A 108 -10.33 -5.44 -8.01
CA TRP A 108 -11.29 -5.18 -9.08
C TRP A 108 -11.21 -6.23 -10.20
N LEU A 109 -10.01 -6.57 -10.66
CA LEU A 109 -9.82 -7.55 -11.74
C LEU A 109 -10.33 -8.93 -11.31
N LYS A 110 -10.06 -9.33 -10.06
CA LYS A 110 -10.51 -10.61 -9.52
C LYS A 110 -12.03 -10.68 -9.45
N ASP A 111 -12.68 -9.61 -9.00
CA ASP A 111 -14.14 -9.52 -8.93
C ASP A 111 -14.78 -9.62 -10.31
N GLU A 112 -14.21 -8.94 -11.31
CA GLU A 112 -14.68 -8.99 -12.71
C GLU A 112 -14.55 -10.40 -13.30
N LEU A 113 -13.45 -11.10 -13.04
CA LEU A 113 -13.22 -12.46 -13.53
C LEU A 113 -14.19 -13.47 -12.90
N VAL A 114 -14.47 -13.34 -11.60
CA VAL A 114 -15.45 -14.16 -10.88
C VAL A 114 -16.86 -13.91 -11.40
N SER A 115 -17.23 -12.63 -11.59
CA SER A 115 -18.54 -12.23 -12.14
C SER A 115 -18.78 -12.83 -13.54
N ARG A 116 -17.73 -12.88 -14.37
CA ARG A 116 -17.77 -13.49 -15.72
C ARG A 116 -17.59 -15.00 -15.72
N ARG A 117 -17.43 -15.65 -14.56
CA ARG A 117 -17.14 -17.09 -14.39
C ARG A 117 -15.90 -17.55 -15.18
N LEU A 118 -14.89 -16.70 -15.28
CA LEU A 118 -13.63 -17.02 -15.94
C LEU A 118 -12.63 -17.69 -14.97
N ILE A 119 -12.89 -17.59 -13.66
CA ILE A 119 -12.21 -18.28 -12.55
C ILE A 119 -13.22 -18.61 -11.45
#